data_AF-A0A7K7M0Y0-F1
#
_entry.id   AF-A0A7K7M0Y0-F1
#
_cell.length_a   1.000
_cell.length_b   1.000
_cell.length_c   1.000
_cell.angle_alpha   90.00
_cell.angle_beta   90.00
_cell.angle_gamma   90.00
#
_symmetry.space_group_name_H-M   'P 1'
#
loop_
_entity.id
_entity.type
_entity.pdbx_description
1 polymer ?
#
loop_
_entity_poly.entity_id
_entity_poly.type
_entity_poly.pdbx_seq_one_letter_code
_entity_poly.pdbx_strand_id
1 'polypeptide(L)'
;DGSAQLVEWRAAVMAFQKFSQEPFNLATDSAYVADIAQLLGYSVLKDLSNAAVFHLLKTLVHPYYVLHDRSHTNLPGFVAEGNVRADKLANPAWVAPQPDTLAQAKASDGFFHQNAHTLQKQFQLTPTEARDIVESCDNCHVVAAPLPAGVNHRGLRALELWQTDVTQVAKFGWLKYVHVMVDTFSSMWASTHTGEKTRDVIAHWRQTFAVLGIPSAIKTNNGPAHASQKARQFLQLWGVSHKFGIPHSPTGQAIVEHGHGTLKRFFKNKNGE
;
A
#
# COMPACT_ATOMS: atom_id res chain seq x y z
N ASP A 1 -6.43 -15.06 14.73
CA ASP A 1 -6.28 -16.28 15.54
C ASP A 1 -7.63 -16.87 15.91
N GLY A 2 -8.04 -17.93 15.22
CA GLY A 2 -9.34 -18.61 15.39
C GLY A 2 -9.25 -19.83 16.31
N SER A 3 -8.73 -19.66 17.53
CA SER A 3 -8.71 -20.76 18.49
C SER A 3 -10.13 -21.07 18.98
N ALA A 4 -10.47 -22.36 19.13
CA ALA A 4 -11.77 -22.80 19.65
C ALA A 4 -12.10 -22.13 21.00
N GLN A 5 -11.09 -21.96 21.85
CA GLN A 5 -11.17 -21.24 23.13
C GLN A 5 -11.67 -19.80 22.99
N LEU A 6 -11.26 -19.08 21.94
CA LEU A 6 -11.72 -17.70 21.71
C LEU A 6 -13.18 -17.66 21.27
N VAL A 7 -13.63 -18.67 20.53
CA VAL A 7 -15.03 -18.79 20.08
C VAL A 7 -15.94 -19.14 21.26
N GLU A 8 -15.56 -20.13 22.06
CA GLU A 8 -16.25 -20.52 23.29
C GLU A 8 -16.33 -19.35 24.28
N TRP A 9 -15.23 -18.61 24.45
CA TRP A 9 -15.20 -17.42 25.30
C TRP A 9 -16.09 -16.28 24.77
N ARG A 10 -16.13 -16.05 23.45
CA ARG A 10 -17.05 -15.07 22.85
C ARG A 10 -18.51 -15.48 23.02
N ALA A 11 -18.84 -16.76 22.91
CA ALA A 11 -20.19 -17.27 23.15
C ALA A 11 -20.65 -16.98 24.59
N ALA A 12 -19.76 -17.21 25.57
CA ALA A 12 -20.03 -16.87 26.97
C ALA A 12 -20.29 -15.36 27.17
N VAL A 13 -19.45 -14.50 26.58
CA VAL A 13 -19.64 -13.02 26.64
C VAL A 13 -20.98 -12.59 26.03
N MET A 14 -21.35 -13.16 24.87
CA MET A 14 -22.64 -12.86 24.23
C MET A 14 -23.83 -13.30 25.10
N ALA A 15 -23.73 -14.42 25.80
CA ALA A 15 -24.76 -14.86 26.73
C ALA A 15 -24.93 -13.86 27.88
N PHE A 16 -23.83 -13.42 28.51
CA PHE A 16 -23.88 -12.42 29.57
C PHE A 16 -24.41 -11.06 29.10
N GLN A 17 -24.09 -10.63 27.88
CA GLN A 17 -24.66 -9.40 27.30
C GLN A 17 -26.18 -9.53 27.10
N LYS A 18 -26.61 -10.64 26.50
CA LYS A 18 -28.02 -10.89 26.16
C LYS A 18 -28.90 -10.95 27.40
N PHE A 19 -28.42 -11.59 28.46
CA PHE A 19 -29.16 -11.76 29.71
C PHE A 19 -28.72 -10.79 30.81
N SER A 20 -28.09 -9.66 30.44
CA SER A 20 -27.55 -8.68 31.41
C SER A 20 -28.60 -8.07 32.36
N GLN A 21 -29.88 -8.07 31.96
CA GLN A 21 -31.01 -7.50 32.71
C GLN A 21 -31.77 -8.53 33.54
N GLU A 22 -31.42 -9.83 33.46
CA GLU A 22 -32.14 -10.92 34.12
C GLU A 22 -31.16 -11.79 34.93
N PRO A 23 -31.60 -12.46 36.01
CA PRO A 23 -30.77 -13.43 36.71
C PRO A 23 -30.51 -14.63 35.81
N PHE A 24 -29.23 -14.92 35.55
CA PHE A 24 -28.81 -15.99 34.64
C PHE A 24 -27.62 -16.77 35.22
N ASN A 25 -27.65 -18.10 35.04
CA ASN A 25 -26.54 -18.99 35.36
C ASN A 25 -25.99 -19.58 34.07
N LEU A 26 -24.67 -19.55 33.91
CA LEU A 26 -23.99 -20.10 32.73
C LEU A 26 -23.56 -21.54 33.03
N ALA A 27 -24.10 -22.51 32.29
CA ALA A 27 -23.52 -23.84 32.20
C ALA A 27 -22.66 -23.92 30.93
N THR A 28 -21.41 -24.35 31.07
CA THR A 28 -20.45 -24.45 29.96
C THR A 28 -19.68 -25.75 30.05
N ASP A 29 -19.44 -26.39 28.90
CA ASP A 29 -18.56 -27.56 28.79
C ASP A 29 -17.10 -27.19 28.49
N SER A 30 -16.84 -25.91 28.23
CA SER A 30 -15.49 -25.35 28.13
C SER A 30 -14.88 -25.11 29.51
N ALA A 31 -13.88 -25.92 29.85
CA ALA A 31 -13.05 -25.73 31.05
C ALA A 31 -12.38 -24.35 31.05
N TYR A 32 -11.96 -23.86 29.87
CA TYR A 32 -11.35 -22.55 29.71
C TYR A 32 -12.30 -21.41 30.13
N VAL A 33 -13.57 -21.47 29.68
CA VAL A 33 -14.58 -20.48 30.06
C VAL A 33 -14.88 -20.54 31.55
N ALA A 34 -15.02 -21.75 32.09
CA ALA A 34 -15.30 -21.95 33.51
C ALA A 34 -14.17 -21.43 34.41
N ASP A 35 -12.93 -21.76 34.08
CA ASP A 35 -11.74 -21.36 34.85
C ASP A 35 -11.58 -19.84 34.84
N ILE A 36 -11.72 -19.19 33.67
CA ILE A 36 -11.61 -17.73 33.60
C ILE A 36 -12.75 -17.06 34.37
N ALA A 37 -13.98 -17.55 34.25
CA ALA A 37 -15.11 -17.00 34.99
C ALA A 37 -14.95 -17.14 36.52
N GLN A 38 -14.38 -18.25 37.00
CA GLN A 38 -14.04 -18.42 38.42
C GLN A 38 -12.92 -17.47 38.86
N LEU A 39 -11.85 -17.33 38.06
CA LEU A 39 -10.74 -16.42 38.35
C LEU A 39 -11.19 -14.95 38.44
N LEU A 40 -12.19 -14.57 37.65
CA LEU A 40 -12.81 -13.24 37.71
C LEU A 40 -13.61 -13.02 39.01
N GLY A 41 -14.21 -14.08 39.57
CA GLY A 41 -14.97 -14.03 40.83
C GLY A 41 -14.11 -13.85 42.09
N TYR A 42 -12.83 -14.23 42.05
CA TYR A 42 -11.90 -14.09 43.19
C TYR A 42 -11.06 -12.80 43.18
N SER A 43 -11.35 -11.87 42.26
CA SER A 43 -10.81 -10.51 42.22
C SER A 43 -9.33 -10.37 42.63
N VAL A 44 -8.43 -11.08 41.95
CA VAL A 44 -7.02 -10.66 41.80
C VAL A 44 -6.54 -11.13 40.42
N LEU A 45 -6.82 -10.34 39.38
CA LEU A 45 -6.20 -10.58 38.08
C LEU A 45 -5.51 -9.31 37.58
N LYS A 46 -4.18 -9.40 37.59
CA LYS A 46 -3.28 -8.67 36.69
C LYS A 46 -3.84 -8.73 35.27
N ASP A 47 -3.74 -7.59 34.57
CA ASP A 47 -3.95 -7.37 33.15
C ASP A 47 -4.16 -8.64 32.32
N LEU A 48 -5.40 -9.13 32.29
CA LEU A 48 -5.84 -9.95 31.17
C LEU A 48 -6.04 -9.01 29.99
N SER A 49 -5.49 -9.40 28.85
CA SER A 49 -5.39 -8.67 27.57
C SER A 49 -6.71 -8.21 26.94
N ASN A 50 -7.83 -8.25 27.65
CA ASN A 50 -9.16 -7.83 27.18
C ASN A 50 -9.92 -7.01 28.24
N ALA A 51 -9.54 -5.72 28.36
CA ALA A 51 -10.15 -4.75 29.28
C ALA A 51 -11.68 -4.57 29.10
N ALA A 52 -12.20 -4.77 27.87
CA ALA A 52 -13.63 -4.66 27.58
C ALA A 52 -14.49 -5.69 28.33
N VAL A 53 -13.95 -6.89 28.56
CA VAL A 53 -14.69 -8.00 29.18
C VAL A 53 -14.73 -7.85 30.69
N PHE A 54 -13.63 -7.38 31.30
CA PHE A 54 -13.61 -7.02 32.72
C PHE A 54 -14.65 -5.94 33.06
N HIS A 55 -14.77 -4.94 32.18
CA HIS A 55 -15.82 -3.93 32.31
C HIS A 55 -17.22 -4.52 32.23
N LEU A 56 -17.46 -5.45 31.31
CA LEU A 56 -18.78 -6.03 31.07
C LEU A 56 -19.28 -6.86 32.25
N LEU A 57 -18.39 -7.65 32.85
CA LEU A 57 -18.69 -8.45 34.05
C LEU A 57 -18.91 -7.58 35.29
N LYS A 58 -18.19 -6.45 35.41
CA LYS A 58 -18.44 -5.44 36.46
C LYS A 58 -19.81 -4.78 36.34
N THR A 59 -20.36 -4.67 35.12
CA THR A 59 -21.69 -4.09 34.87
C THR A 59 -22.85 -5.07 35.09
N LEU A 60 -22.59 -6.35 35.36
CA LEU A 60 -23.65 -7.29 35.71
C LEU A 60 -24.19 -6.96 37.10
N VAL A 61 -25.48 -6.63 37.16
CA VAL A 61 -26.15 -6.15 38.38
C VAL A 61 -26.66 -7.33 39.25
N HIS A 62 -26.74 -8.53 38.68
CA HIS A 62 -27.33 -9.70 39.31
C HIS A 62 -26.30 -10.79 39.62
N PRO A 63 -26.43 -11.53 40.74
CA PRO A 63 -25.57 -12.66 41.04
C PRO A 63 -25.73 -13.75 39.97
N TYR A 64 -24.61 -14.27 39.46
CA TYR A 64 -24.56 -15.32 38.45
C TYR A 64 -23.66 -16.46 38.94
N TYR A 65 -24.02 -17.70 38.58
CA TYR A 65 -23.18 -18.87 38.80
C TYR A 65 -22.70 -19.42 37.47
N VAL A 66 -21.41 -19.78 37.41
CA VAL A 66 -20.83 -20.49 36.26
C VAL A 66 -20.56 -21.93 36.67
N LEU A 67 -21.28 -22.86 36.03
CA LEU A 67 -21.14 -24.29 36.22
C LEU A 67 -20.33 -24.85 35.04
N HIS A 68 -19.30 -25.63 35.36
CA HIS A 68 -18.58 -26.42 34.39
C HIS A 68 -19.15 -27.84 34.34
N ASP A 69 -19.57 -28.31 33.17
CA ASP A 69 -19.82 -29.72 32.90
C ASP A 69 -18.69 -30.27 32.02
N ARG A 70 -18.41 -31.58 32.03
CA ARG A 70 -17.43 -32.12 31.08
C ARG A 70 -18.13 -32.41 29.76
N SER A 71 -17.48 -32.06 28.65
CA SER A 71 -17.87 -32.52 27.33
C SER A 71 -18.08 -34.05 27.35
N HIS A 72 -19.25 -34.51 26.87
CA HIS A 72 -19.63 -35.93 26.77
C HIS A 72 -19.88 -36.68 28.10
N THR A 73 -20.43 -36.03 29.11
CA THR A 73 -20.95 -36.74 30.30
C THR A 73 -22.20 -37.56 29.96
N ASN A 74 -22.17 -38.87 30.27
CA ASN A 74 -23.34 -39.76 30.18
C ASN A 74 -24.19 -39.73 31.47
N LEU A 75 -24.04 -38.68 32.28
CA LEU A 75 -24.78 -38.55 33.53
C LEU A 75 -26.18 -38.00 33.24
N PRO A 76 -27.25 -38.61 33.77
CA PRO A 76 -28.60 -38.11 33.58
C PRO A 76 -28.80 -36.80 34.35
N GLY A 77 -29.44 -35.82 33.72
CA GLY A 77 -29.77 -34.55 34.37
C GLY A 77 -30.05 -33.42 33.39
N PHE A 78 -30.72 -32.37 33.89
CA PHE A 78 -31.12 -31.20 33.09
C PHE A 78 -29.94 -30.46 32.45
N VAL A 79 -28.76 -30.51 33.07
CA VAL A 79 -27.52 -29.89 32.54
C VAL A 79 -27.02 -30.65 31.31
N ALA A 80 -26.91 -31.98 31.41
CA ALA A 80 -26.47 -32.83 30.30
C ALA A 80 -27.46 -32.80 29.12
N GLU A 81 -28.77 -32.80 29.39
CA GLU A 81 -29.80 -32.60 28.36
C GLU A 81 -29.70 -31.22 27.70
N GLY A 82 -29.41 -30.18 28.49
CA GLY A 82 -29.14 -28.83 28.02
C GLY A 82 -27.92 -28.77 27.11
N ASN A 83 -26.83 -29.46 27.47
CA ASN A 83 -25.62 -29.53 26.65
C ASN A 83 -25.88 -30.22 25.31
N VAL A 84 -26.55 -31.37 25.32
CA VAL A 84 -26.95 -32.09 24.09
C VAL A 84 -27.86 -31.21 23.21
N ARG A 85 -28.74 -30.40 23.81
CA ARG A 85 -29.58 -29.45 23.08
C ARG A 85 -28.75 -28.30 22.50
N ALA A 86 -27.79 -27.76 23.25
CA ALA A 86 -26.86 -26.74 22.77
C ALA A 86 -26.00 -27.27 21.62
N ASP A 87 -25.46 -28.48 21.73
CA ASP A 87 -24.71 -29.17 20.67
C ASP A 87 -25.57 -29.33 19.42
N LYS A 88 -26.81 -29.81 19.56
CA LYS A 88 -27.76 -29.94 18.45
C LYS A 88 -28.15 -28.60 17.81
N LEU A 89 -28.16 -27.51 18.57
CA LEU A 89 -28.44 -26.14 18.11
C LEU A 89 -27.20 -25.42 17.57
N ALA A 90 -26.00 -25.89 17.89
CA ALA A 90 -24.74 -25.50 17.26
C ALA A 90 -24.51 -26.29 15.95
N ASN A 91 -25.01 -27.52 15.86
CA ASN A 91 -25.00 -28.38 14.68
C ASN A 91 -25.71 -27.84 13.40
N PRO A 92 -26.71 -26.92 13.43
CA PRO A 92 -27.33 -26.37 12.23
C PRO A 92 -26.41 -25.41 11.45
N ALA A 93 -25.26 -25.00 12.02
CA ALA A 93 -24.25 -24.23 11.29
C ALA A 93 -23.60 -25.03 10.13
N TRP A 94 -23.79 -26.36 10.08
CA TRP A 94 -23.30 -27.21 8.99
C TRP A 94 -24.35 -27.50 7.89
N VAL A 95 -25.65 -27.27 8.14
CA VAL A 95 -26.74 -27.69 7.23
C VAL A 95 -27.43 -26.51 6.54
N ALA A 96 -27.19 -25.27 6.96
CA ALA A 96 -27.45 -24.14 6.07
C ALA A 96 -26.62 -24.32 4.79
N PRO A 97 -27.15 -24.05 3.57
CA PRO A 97 -26.28 -23.93 2.41
C PRO A 97 -25.21 -22.92 2.80
N GLN A 98 -23.97 -23.42 2.92
CA GLN A 98 -22.80 -22.61 3.21
C GLN A 98 -22.93 -21.37 2.33
N PRO A 99 -22.85 -20.14 2.89
CA PRO A 99 -22.82 -18.97 2.03
C PRO A 99 -21.76 -19.25 0.98
N ASP A 100 -22.13 -19.04 -0.29
CA ASP A 100 -21.28 -19.27 -1.45
C ASP A 100 -19.83 -18.95 -1.06
N THR A 101 -18.89 -19.87 -1.32
CA THR A 101 -17.49 -19.73 -0.91
C THR A 101 -16.95 -18.34 -1.25
N LEU A 102 -17.44 -17.76 -2.35
CA LEU A 102 -17.22 -16.38 -2.76
C LEU A 102 -17.77 -15.33 -1.78
N ALA A 103 -18.99 -15.47 -1.28
CA ALA A 103 -19.60 -14.60 -0.28
C ALA A 103 -18.83 -14.63 1.06
N GLN A 104 -18.35 -15.81 1.49
CA GLN A 104 -17.50 -15.94 2.67
C GLN A 104 -16.16 -15.23 2.49
N ALA A 105 -15.55 -15.41 1.32
CA ALA A 105 -14.29 -14.74 0.99
C ALA A 105 -14.44 -13.21 0.93
N LYS A 106 -15.54 -12.70 0.36
CA LYS A 106 -15.88 -11.27 0.37
C LYS A 106 -16.08 -10.71 1.78
N ALA A 107 -16.78 -11.46 2.64
CA ALA A 107 -16.95 -11.06 4.05
C ALA A 107 -15.62 -11.06 4.80
N SER A 108 -14.77 -12.07 4.57
CA SER A 108 -13.41 -12.14 5.17
C SER A 108 -12.54 -10.98 4.72
N ASP A 109 -12.51 -10.67 3.42
CA ASP A 109 -11.77 -9.51 2.91
C ASP A 109 -12.32 -8.19 3.44
N GLY A 110 -13.65 -8.04 3.53
CA GLY A 110 -14.29 -6.85 4.08
C GLY A 110 -13.95 -6.59 5.55
N PHE A 111 -13.64 -7.64 6.33
CA PHE A 111 -13.22 -7.51 7.73
C PHE A 111 -11.70 -7.42 7.91
N PHE A 112 -10.92 -8.15 7.11
CA PHE A 112 -9.49 -8.36 7.37
C PHE A 112 -8.56 -7.76 6.31
N HIS A 113 -9.08 -7.29 5.16
CA HIS A 113 -8.31 -6.72 4.05
C HIS A 113 -7.12 -7.59 3.66
N GLN A 114 -7.41 -8.86 3.36
CA GLN A 114 -6.39 -9.87 3.15
C GLN A 114 -5.90 -9.85 1.70
N ASN A 115 -4.63 -10.19 1.49
CA ASN A 115 -4.12 -10.30 0.12
C ASN A 115 -4.80 -11.46 -0.66
N ALA A 116 -4.86 -11.32 -1.98
CA ALA A 116 -5.54 -12.27 -2.87
C ALA A 116 -4.99 -13.70 -2.72
N HIS A 117 -3.68 -13.86 -2.48
CA HIS A 117 -3.08 -15.18 -2.29
C HIS A 117 -3.57 -15.88 -1.00
N THR A 118 -3.79 -15.13 0.08
CA THR A 118 -4.38 -15.65 1.32
C THR A 118 -5.83 -16.08 1.10
N LEU A 119 -6.64 -15.25 0.43
CA LEU A 119 -8.03 -15.61 0.09
C LEU A 119 -8.09 -16.85 -0.81
N GLN A 120 -7.19 -16.93 -1.79
CA GLN A 120 -7.07 -18.08 -2.69
C GLN A 120 -6.82 -19.37 -1.90
N LYS A 121 -5.86 -19.37 -0.97
CA LYS A 121 -5.53 -20.55 -0.17
C LYS A 121 -6.61 -20.90 0.86
N GLN A 122 -7.20 -19.89 1.51
CA GLN A 122 -8.15 -20.09 2.60
C GLN A 122 -9.53 -20.54 2.10
N PHE A 123 -9.97 -19.99 0.95
CA PHE A 123 -11.29 -20.25 0.38
C PHE A 123 -11.24 -21.09 -0.90
N GLN A 124 -10.06 -21.59 -1.28
CA GLN A 124 -9.86 -22.43 -2.48
C GLN A 124 -10.38 -21.78 -3.77
N LEU A 125 -10.30 -20.46 -3.85
CA LEU A 125 -10.74 -19.68 -5.01
C LEU A 125 -9.75 -19.80 -6.18
N THR A 126 -10.22 -19.49 -7.38
CA THR A 126 -9.31 -19.25 -8.50
C THR A 126 -8.48 -17.97 -8.28
N PRO A 127 -7.30 -17.85 -8.91
CA PRO A 127 -6.52 -16.61 -8.85
C PRO A 127 -7.30 -15.37 -9.29
N THR A 128 -8.22 -15.53 -10.25
CA THR A 128 -9.05 -14.44 -10.78
C THR A 128 -10.08 -14.00 -9.76
N GLU A 129 -10.85 -14.94 -9.19
CA GLU A 129 -11.87 -14.61 -8.17
C GLU A 129 -11.24 -13.94 -6.94
N ALA A 130 -10.09 -14.44 -6.48
CA ALA A 130 -9.42 -13.84 -5.33
C ALA A 130 -8.90 -12.42 -5.62
N ARG A 131 -8.50 -12.13 -6.87
CA ARG A 131 -8.13 -10.78 -7.30
C ARG A 131 -9.35 -9.87 -7.39
N ASP A 132 -10.43 -10.33 -8.01
CA ASP A 132 -11.66 -9.57 -8.16
C ASP A 132 -12.23 -9.12 -6.81
N ILE A 133 -12.16 -9.98 -5.78
CA ILE A 133 -12.58 -9.63 -4.41
C ILE A 133 -11.74 -8.46 -3.88
N VAL A 134 -10.41 -8.57 -3.95
CA VAL A 134 -9.49 -7.54 -3.44
C VAL A 134 -9.59 -6.24 -4.26
N GLU A 135 -9.78 -6.34 -5.57
CA GLU A 135 -9.96 -5.19 -6.47
C GLU A 135 -11.30 -4.49 -6.25
N SER A 136 -12.34 -5.21 -5.82
CA SER A 136 -13.66 -4.67 -5.47
C SER A 136 -13.73 -4.02 -4.09
N CYS A 137 -12.67 -4.16 -3.29
CA CYS A 137 -12.60 -3.64 -1.93
C CYS A 137 -12.01 -2.22 -1.93
N ASP A 138 -12.80 -1.22 -1.51
CA ASP A 138 -12.40 0.20 -1.55
C ASP A 138 -11.08 0.49 -0.82
N ASN A 139 -10.80 -0.22 0.29
CA ASN A 139 -9.58 -0.05 1.07
C ASN A 139 -8.35 -0.74 0.43
N CYS A 140 -8.56 -1.83 -0.29
CA CYS A 140 -7.49 -2.62 -0.90
C CYS A 140 -7.17 -2.16 -2.33
N HIS A 141 -8.17 -1.64 -3.05
CA HIS A 141 -8.05 -1.14 -4.43
C HIS A 141 -6.97 -0.05 -4.56
N VAL A 142 -6.86 0.84 -3.55
CA VAL A 142 -5.89 1.94 -3.52
C VAL A 142 -4.43 1.43 -3.55
N VAL A 143 -4.18 0.21 -3.08
CA VAL A 143 -2.84 -0.39 -3.00
C VAL A 143 -2.51 -1.22 -4.25
N ALA A 144 -3.51 -1.61 -5.04
CA ALA A 144 -3.38 -2.68 -6.02
C ALA A 144 -2.95 -2.23 -7.42
N ALA A 145 -3.12 -0.96 -7.80
CA ALA A 145 -2.64 -0.50 -9.10
C ALA A 145 -1.13 -0.28 -9.03
N PRO A 146 -0.29 -1.05 -9.77
CA PRO A 146 1.05 -0.59 -10.07
C PRO A 146 0.87 0.77 -10.75
N LEU A 147 1.46 1.83 -10.18
CA LEU A 147 1.58 3.09 -10.90
C LEU A 147 2.10 2.74 -12.30
N PRO A 148 1.42 3.18 -13.39
CA PRO A 148 1.88 2.89 -14.73
C PRO A 148 3.38 3.17 -14.79
N ALA A 149 4.18 2.17 -15.16
CA ALA A 149 5.62 2.33 -15.26
C ALA A 149 5.88 3.61 -16.07
N GLY A 150 6.42 4.64 -15.43
CA GLY A 150 6.36 5.99 -15.99
C GLY A 150 7.00 6.00 -17.38
N VAL A 151 6.19 6.25 -18.40
CA VAL A 151 6.65 6.19 -19.79
C VAL A 151 7.35 7.50 -20.11
N ASN A 152 8.66 7.43 -20.39
CA ASN A 152 9.37 8.55 -21.00
C ASN A 152 9.06 8.60 -22.48
N HIS A 153 8.15 9.49 -22.88
CA HIS A 153 7.88 9.76 -24.28
C HIS A 153 9.17 10.17 -25.01
N ARG A 154 9.45 9.48 -26.12
CA ARG A 154 10.52 9.78 -27.08
C ARG A 154 9.91 10.34 -28.35
N GLY A 155 10.66 11.17 -29.07
CA GLY A 155 10.34 11.53 -30.44
C GLY A 155 10.40 10.29 -31.35
N LEU A 156 9.55 10.28 -32.36
CA LEU A 156 9.52 9.27 -33.41
C LEU A 156 10.58 9.52 -34.49
N ARG A 157 11.10 10.75 -34.57
CA ARG A 157 12.18 11.14 -35.48
C ARG A 157 13.16 12.12 -34.82
N ALA A 158 14.33 12.29 -35.46
CA ALA A 158 15.31 13.28 -35.06
C ALA A 158 14.70 14.70 -35.05
N LEU A 159 15.18 15.55 -34.15
CA LEU A 159 14.71 16.94 -33.97
C LEU A 159 13.23 17.09 -33.60
N GLU A 160 12.56 16.02 -33.14
CA GLU A 160 11.17 16.13 -32.70
C GLU A 160 11.06 16.56 -31.24
N LEU A 161 11.67 15.78 -30.34
CA LEU A 161 11.59 15.98 -28.91
C LEU A 161 12.98 15.86 -28.28
N TRP A 162 13.43 16.95 -27.67
CA TRP A 162 14.66 16.98 -26.92
C TRP A 162 14.41 17.08 -25.42
N GLN A 163 15.32 16.57 -24.61
CA GLN A 163 15.35 16.74 -23.16
C GLN A 163 16.62 17.47 -22.75
N THR A 164 16.52 18.42 -21.82
CA THR A 164 17.69 19.13 -21.29
C THR A 164 17.66 19.17 -19.78
N ASP A 165 18.83 19.06 -19.20
CA ASP A 165 19.07 19.17 -17.77
C ASP A 165 20.51 19.60 -17.49
N VAL A 166 20.78 19.96 -16.25
CA VAL A 166 22.11 20.40 -15.82
C VAL A 166 22.65 19.44 -14.77
N THR A 167 23.87 18.95 -14.98
CA THR A 167 24.60 18.18 -13.97
C THR A 167 25.88 18.90 -13.58
N GLN A 168 26.26 18.74 -12.31
CA GLN A 168 27.55 19.24 -11.82
C GLN A 168 28.63 18.17 -11.93
N VAL A 169 29.80 18.55 -12.45
CA VAL A 169 31.01 17.75 -12.51
C VAL A 169 32.15 18.58 -11.93
N ALA A 170 32.49 18.32 -10.66
CA ALA A 170 33.46 19.12 -9.90
C ALA A 170 34.83 19.26 -10.57
N LYS A 171 35.23 18.29 -11.40
CA LYS A 171 36.52 18.29 -12.12
C LYS A 171 36.71 19.50 -13.04
N PHE A 172 35.63 20.13 -13.52
CA PHE A 172 35.74 21.32 -14.37
C PHE A 172 35.91 22.64 -13.58
N GLY A 173 36.05 22.57 -12.25
CA GLY A 173 36.29 23.74 -11.40
C GLY A 173 35.19 24.79 -11.52
N TRP A 174 35.56 26.01 -11.91
CA TRP A 174 34.62 27.11 -12.20
C TRP A 174 33.61 26.81 -13.32
N LEU A 175 33.88 25.87 -14.22
CA LEU A 175 32.98 25.42 -15.29
C LEU A 175 32.26 24.11 -14.95
N LYS A 176 32.10 23.81 -13.65
CA LYS A 176 31.49 22.56 -13.16
C LYS A 176 30.06 22.31 -13.63
N TYR A 177 29.35 23.32 -14.13
CA TYR A 177 27.96 23.18 -14.56
C TYR A 177 27.92 22.68 -16.00
N VAL A 178 27.64 21.40 -16.18
CA VAL A 178 27.52 20.77 -17.49
C VAL A 178 26.06 20.75 -17.90
N HIS A 179 25.72 21.59 -18.86
CA HIS A 179 24.40 21.61 -19.47
C HIS A 179 24.37 20.53 -20.56
N VAL A 180 23.38 19.65 -20.49
CA VAL A 180 23.22 18.53 -21.41
C VAL A 180 21.89 18.68 -22.16
N MET A 181 21.94 18.42 -23.46
CA MET A 181 20.78 18.31 -24.34
C MET A 181 20.83 16.93 -25.00
N VAL A 182 19.72 16.20 -24.95
CA VAL A 182 19.57 14.90 -25.58
C VAL A 182 18.42 14.96 -26.56
N ASP A 183 18.68 14.66 -27.83
CA ASP A 183 17.65 14.25 -28.76
C ASP A 183 17.20 12.84 -28.36
N THR A 184 15.93 12.71 -28.00
CA THR A 184 15.37 11.43 -27.54
C THR A 184 15.38 10.33 -28.60
N PHE A 185 15.65 10.67 -29.86
CA PHE A 185 15.80 9.74 -30.98
C PHE A 185 17.26 9.42 -31.35
N SER A 186 18.16 10.42 -31.41
CA SER A 186 19.43 10.27 -32.16
C SER A 186 20.73 10.57 -31.42
N SER A 187 20.80 11.65 -30.66
CA SER A 187 22.08 12.31 -30.36
C SER A 187 22.07 13.02 -29.00
N MET A 188 23.26 13.35 -28.52
CA MET A 188 23.47 14.08 -27.27
C MET A 188 24.55 15.14 -27.45
N TRP A 189 24.33 16.31 -26.87
CA TRP A 189 25.29 17.40 -26.80
C TRP A 189 25.46 17.88 -25.36
N ALA A 190 26.67 18.31 -25.00
CA ALA A 190 26.97 18.84 -23.69
C ALA A 190 27.92 20.04 -23.81
N SER A 191 27.72 21.03 -22.94
CA SER A 191 28.62 22.19 -22.84
C SER A 191 28.82 22.58 -21.37
N THR A 192 30.01 23.07 -21.04
CA THR A 192 30.37 23.49 -19.69
C THR A 192 30.16 24.99 -19.51
N HIS A 193 29.61 25.39 -18.36
CA HIS A 193 29.24 26.77 -18.04
C HIS A 193 29.62 27.13 -16.60
N THR A 194 29.67 28.44 -16.32
CA THR A 194 29.99 28.97 -14.98
C THR A 194 28.81 28.94 -14.01
N GLY A 195 27.59 28.65 -14.49
CA GLY A 195 26.38 28.64 -13.69
C GLY A 195 25.18 27.95 -14.36
N GLU A 196 24.06 27.96 -13.66
CA GLU A 196 22.77 27.38 -14.08
C GLU A 196 21.72 28.48 -14.32
N LYS A 197 22.12 29.75 -14.44
CA LYS A 197 21.17 30.84 -14.61
C LYS A 197 20.56 30.79 -16.02
N THR A 198 19.43 31.44 -16.22
CA THR A 198 18.76 31.52 -17.53
C THR A 198 19.69 31.92 -18.68
N ARG A 199 20.66 32.81 -18.44
CA ARG A 199 21.63 33.22 -19.47
C ARG A 199 22.51 32.05 -19.94
N ASP A 200 22.88 31.17 -19.01
CA ASP A 200 23.74 30.01 -19.26
C ASP A 200 22.95 28.93 -20.01
N VAL A 201 21.68 28.72 -19.60
CA VAL A 201 20.72 27.85 -20.31
C VAL A 201 20.50 28.32 -21.76
N ILE A 202 20.26 29.62 -21.98
CA ILE A 202 20.08 30.17 -23.33
C ILE A 202 21.37 30.06 -24.15
N ALA A 203 22.54 30.29 -23.55
CA ALA A 203 23.81 30.13 -24.23
C ALA A 203 24.01 28.67 -24.69
N HIS A 204 23.72 27.70 -23.83
CA HIS A 204 23.75 26.28 -24.17
C HIS A 204 22.79 25.94 -25.32
N TRP A 205 21.53 26.40 -25.26
CA TRP A 205 20.55 26.15 -26.32
C TRP A 205 20.96 26.75 -27.66
N ARG A 206 21.49 27.98 -27.68
CA ARG A 206 22.02 28.61 -28.91
C ARG A 206 23.13 27.77 -29.53
N GLN A 207 24.09 27.31 -28.73
CA GLN A 207 25.17 26.45 -29.21
C GLN A 207 24.62 25.14 -29.78
N THR A 208 23.67 24.54 -29.09
CA THR A 208 23.13 23.23 -29.51
C THR A 208 22.30 23.37 -30.78
N PHE A 209 21.51 24.45 -30.92
CA PHE A 209 20.73 24.70 -32.13
C PHE A 209 21.63 24.93 -33.35
N ALA A 210 22.77 25.59 -33.16
CA ALA A 210 23.74 25.79 -34.22
C ALA A 210 24.42 24.48 -34.68
N VAL A 211 24.60 23.52 -33.77
CA VAL A 211 25.31 22.26 -34.05
C VAL A 211 24.38 21.15 -34.53
N LEU A 212 23.25 20.95 -33.85
CA LEU A 212 22.35 19.81 -34.10
C LEU A 212 21.11 20.20 -34.91
N GLY A 213 20.81 21.49 -35.06
CA GLY A 213 19.57 21.98 -35.67
C GLY A 213 18.51 22.36 -34.63
N ILE A 214 17.31 22.74 -35.11
CA ILE A 214 16.25 23.28 -34.26
C ILE A 214 15.19 22.19 -34.02
N PRO A 215 14.87 21.82 -32.76
CA PRO A 215 13.86 20.82 -32.47
C PRO A 215 12.44 21.38 -32.57
N SER A 216 11.47 20.49 -32.74
CA SER A 216 10.04 20.87 -32.65
C SER A 216 9.62 21.16 -31.20
N ALA A 217 10.15 20.40 -30.24
CA ALA A 217 9.86 20.60 -28.82
C ALA A 217 11.05 20.29 -27.90
N ILE A 218 11.14 21.02 -26.79
CA ILE A 218 12.10 20.77 -25.70
C ILE A 218 11.34 20.53 -24.41
N LYS A 219 11.71 19.46 -23.71
CA LYS A 219 11.22 19.12 -22.38
C LYS A 219 12.27 19.49 -21.32
N THR A 220 11.89 20.26 -20.32
CA THR A 220 12.75 20.69 -19.21
C THR A 220 12.18 20.30 -17.85
N ASN A 221 13.00 20.39 -16.80
CA ASN A 221 12.51 20.42 -15.42
C ASN A 221 11.77 21.75 -15.15
N ASN A 222 11.13 21.83 -13.98
CA ASN A 222 10.44 23.03 -13.50
C ASN A 222 11.38 24.04 -12.79
N GLY A 223 12.69 23.93 -13.01
CA GLY A 223 13.69 24.79 -12.39
C GLY A 223 13.52 26.25 -12.82
N PRO A 224 13.89 27.21 -11.94
CA PRO A 224 13.63 28.63 -12.16
C PRO A 224 14.30 29.19 -13.43
N ALA A 225 15.46 28.65 -13.82
CA ALA A 225 16.15 29.05 -15.04
C ALA A 225 15.35 28.71 -16.30
N HIS A 226 14.77 27.51 -16.35
CA HIS A 226 13.96 27.02 -17.46
C HIS A 226 12.55 27.63 -17.47
N ALA A 227 11.95 27.85 -16.31
CA ALA A 227 10.62 28.46 -16.18
C ALA A 227 10.59 29.99 -16.40
N SER A 228 11.75 30.62 -16.56
CA SER A 228 11.89 32.07 -16.71
C SER A 228 11.22 32.63 -17.98
N GLN A 229 10.77 33.89 -17.91
CA GLN A 229 10.19 34.60 -19.06
C GLN A 229 11.17 34.68 -20.24
N LYS A 230 12.47 34.89 -19.97
CA LYS A 230 13.51 34.99 -21.01
C LYS A 230 13.74 33.65 -21.73
N ALA A 231 13.71 32.53 -21.00
CA ALA A 231 13.80 31.20 -21.63
C ALA A 231 12.60 30.93 -22.53
N ARG A 232 11.39 31.27 -22.08
CA ARG A 232 10.17 31.15 -22.88
C ARG A 232 10.21 32.00 -24.16
N GLN A 233 10.59 33.27 -24.02
CA GLN A 233 10.73 34.18 -25.17
C GLN A 233 11.76 33.67 -26.18
N PHE A 234 12.88 33.13 -25.69
CA PHE A 234 13.89 32.53 -26.56
C PHE A 234 13.31 31.35 -27.35
N LEU A 235 12.65 30.38 -26.71
CA LEU A 235 12.07 29.24 -27.43
C LEU A 235 10.97 29.67 -28.41
N GLN A 236 10.15 30.64 -28.02
CA GLN A 236 9.11 31.21 -28.90
C GLN A 236 9.70 31.87 -30.16
N LEU A 237 10.79 32.62 -30.03
CA LEU A 237 11.49 33.23 -31.16
C LEU A 237 12.02 32.20 -32.17
N TRP A 238 12.38 31.01 -31.69
CA TRP A 238 12.89 29.92 -32.51
C TRP A 238 11.79 28.93 -32.94
N GLY A 239 10.52 29.20 -32.63
CA GLY A 239 9.39 28.34 -32.98
C GLY A 239 9.38 26.99 -32.25
N VAL A 240 10.05 26.87 -31.11
CA VAL A 240 10.20 25.61 -30.37
C VAL A 240 9.14 25.52 -29.27
N SER A 241 8.41 24.41 -29.23
CA SER A 241 7.43 24.13 -28.17
C SER A 241 8.14 23.79 -26.85
N HIS A 242 7.80 24.49 -25.76
CA HIS A 242 8.36 24.22 -24.44
C HIS A 242 7.42 23.36 -23.61
N LYS A 243 7.88 22.17 -23.22
CA LYS A 243 7.16 21.24 -22.35
C LYS A 243 7.85 21.15 -20.99
N PHE A 244 7.07 21.11 -19.91
CA PHE A 244 7.60 20.88 -18.58
C PHE A 244 7.42 19.42 -18.17
N GLY A 245 8.36 18.90 -17.39
CA GLY A 245 8.20 17.62 -16.68
C GLY A 245 7.14 17.72 -15.59
N ILE A 246 6.61 16.57 -15.17
CA ILE A 246 5.70 16.49 -14.02
C ILE A 246 6.48 16.92 -12.77
N PRO A 247 5.99 17.89 -11.98
CA PRO A 247 6.64 18.28 -10.73
C PRO A 247 6.89 17.08 -9.82
N HIS A 248 8.10 17.00 -9.24
CA HIS A 248 8.51 15.94 -8.30
C HIS A 248 8.43 14.49 -8.83
N SER A 249 8.30 14.28 -10.14
CA SER A 249 8.36 12.96 -10.75
C SER A 249 9.73 12.75 -11.42
N PRO A 250 10.61 11.89 -10.85
CA PRO A 250 11.93 11.62 -11.43
C PRO A 250 11.82 10.91 -12.79
N THR A 251 10.70 10.22 -13.04
CA THR A 251 10.56 9.39 -14.23
C THR A 251 10.45 10.21 -15.51
N GLY A 252 10.10 11.50 -15.47
CA GLY A 252 9.91 12.33 -16.66
C GLY A 252 11.18 12.80 -17.38
N GLN A 253 12.38 12.60 -16.81
CA GLN A 253 13.66 13.07 -17.35
C GLN A 253 14.73 11.97 -17.43
N ALA A 254 14.35 10.69 -17.32
CA ALA A 254 15.33 9.61 -17.21
C ALA A 254 16.28 9.49 -18.43
N ILE A 255 15.89 10.02 -19.60
CA ILE A 255 16.75 9.97 -20.80
C ILE A 255 17.97 10.89 -20.62
N VAL A 256 17.75 12.13 -20.17
CA VAL A 256 18.86 13.05 -19.91
C VAL A 256 19.68 12.64 -18.68
N GLU A 257 19.05 12.07 -17.66
CA GLU A 257 19.75 11.47 -16.51
C GLU A 257 20.63 10.29 -16.90
N HIS A 258 20.17 9.42 -17.82
CA HIS A 258 21.01 8.36 -18.37
C HIS A 258 22.21 8.96 -19.13
N GLY A 259 21.99 10.06 -19.88
CA GLY A 259 23.04 10.85 -20.49
C GLY A 259 24.09 11.34 -19.47
N HIS A 260 23.65 11.85 -18.31
CA HIS A 260 24.55 12.23 -17.22
C HIS A 260 25.41 11.05 -16.73
N GLY A 261 24.81 9.87 -16.56
CA GLY A 261 25.51 8.66 -16.13
C GLY A 261 26.59 8.23 -17.13
N THR A 262 26.30 8.31 -18.43
CA THR A 262 27.29 8.03 -19.48
C THR A 262 28.42 9.05 -19.49
N LEU A 263 28.09 10.34 -19.37
CA LEU A 263 29.06 11.43 -19.37
C LEU A 263 30.01 11.34 -18.15
N LYS A 264 29.46 11.12 -16.95
CA LYS A 264 30.25 10.96 -15.72
C LYS A 264 31.17 9.75 -15.79
N ARG A 265 30.71 8.63 -16.37
CA ARG A 265 31.54 7.43 -16.59
C ARG A 265 32.68 7.70 -17.56
N PHE A 266 32.42 8.38 -18.67
CA PHE A 266 33.45 8.77 -19.63
C PHE A 266 34.58 9.58 -18.97
N PHE A 267 34.23 10.60 -18.18
CA PHE A 267 35.21 11.40 -17.43
C PHE A 267 35.85 10.68 -16.23
N LYS A 268 35.31 9.54 -15.79
CA LYS A 268 35.95 8.69 -14.78
C LYS A 268 37.00 7.78 -15.43
N ASN A 269 36.68 7.20 -16.58
CA ASN A 269 37.53 6.22 -17.27
C ASN A 269 38.75 6.87 -17.94
N LYS A 270 38.66 8.12 -18.39
CA LYS A 270 39.82 8.89 -18.91
C LYS A 270 40.87 9.28 -17.87
N ASN A 271 40.70 8.86 -16.61
CA ASN A 271 41.67 9.08 -15.52
C ASN A 271 42.37 7.77 -15.10
N GLY A 272 42.28 6.71 -15.91
CA GLY A 272 43.00 5.44 -15.73
C GLY A 272 44.27 5.29 -16.58
N GLU A 273 44.65 6.35 -17.31
CA GLU A 273 45.94 6.57 -17.98
C GLU A 273 46.53 7.89 -17.47
#